data_AF-A0A7K0G6A9-F1
#
_entry.id   AF-A0A7K0G6A9-F1
#
_cell.length_a   1.000
_cell.length_b   1.000
_cell.length_c   1.000
_cell.angle_alpha   90.00
_cell.angle_beta   90.00
_cell.angle_gamma   90.00
#
_symmetry.space_group_name_H-M   'P 1'
#
loop_
_entity.id
_entity.type
_entity.pdbx_description
1 polymer ?
#
loop_
_entity_poly.entity_id
_entity_poly.type
_entity_poly.pdbx_seq_one_letter_code
_entity_poly.pdbx_strand_id
1 'polypeptide(L)'
;MVYQIMHLFQRHPITLLLLGMLLSACHKEDPTGYDMPVSTFAEVVVRKNVYQIALAQEMELLQHDDNLFTLAAKRKRQSEEFIREISNATSTPENVNNLTLHEEDKSRIMELRTLPGADYREGLITLLMDADQELIALHVKASSSTGVADESIRNWAAGKLPLLKENLNEVQQIK
;
A
#
# COMPACT_ATOMS: atom_id res chain seq x y z
N MET A 1 29.30 12.39 62.93
CA MET A 1 30.34 11.39 63.26
C MET A 1 29.87 10.08 62.67
N VAL A 2 30.50 9.38 61.73
CA VAL A 2 31.84 9.38 61.11
C VAL A 2 31.70 8.62 59.77
N TYR A 3 32.31 9.17 58.72
CA TYR A 3 32.94 8.58 57.51
C TYR A 3 32.52 7.24 56.87
N GLN A 4 32.43 7.32 55.52
CA GLN A 4 32.98 6.45 54.44
C GLN A 4 32.92 4.92 54.57
N ILE A 5 32.54 4.24 53.47
CA ILE A 5 33.47 3.39 52.69
C ILE A 5 32.90 3.15 51.28
N MET A 6 33.76 3.46 50.33
CA MET A 6 33.64 3.24 48.90
C MET A 6 34.47 1.99 48.59
N HIS A 7 33.85 0.92 48.08
CA HIS A 7 34.55 -0.18 47.37
C HIS A 7 33.54 -0.81 46.38
N LEU A 8 33.68 -0.57 45.08
CA LEU A 8 34.47 -1.36 44.13
C LEU A 8 34.04 -2.84 44.07
N PHE A 9 33.08 -3.13 43.19
CA PHE A 9 32.97 -4.40 42.46
C PHE A 9 33.10 -4.03 40.97
N GLN A 10 34.27 -4.09 40.33
CA GLN A 10 35.09 -5.26 39.96
C GLN A 10 34.43 -6.17 38.90
N ARG A 11 34.71 -5.81 37.64
CA ARG A 11 35.18 -6.65 36.51
C ARG A 11 34.53 -8.02 36.30
N HIS A 12 33.92 -8.20 35.12
CA HIS A 12 34.20 -9.33 34.21
C HIS A 12 33.91 -8.97 32.74
N PRO A 13 34.91 -9.04 31.84
CA PRO A 13 34.73 -9.07 30.38
C PRO A 13 35.12 -10.44 29.81
N ILE A 14 34.15 -11.29 29.50
CA ILE A 14 34.31 -12.67 28.98
C ILE A 14 32.94 -12.98 28.31
N THR A 15 32.73 -13.44 27.07
CA THR A 15 33.54 -13.90 25.95
C THR A 15 32.62 -14.07 24.73
N LEU A 16 33.23 -14.18 23.55
CA LEU A 16 32.81 -14.97 22.38
C LEU A 16 31.45 -14.65 21.71
N LEU A 17 31.45 -14.08 20.50
CA LEU A 17 31.63 -14.81 19.24
C LEU A 17 30.46 -15.76 18.94
N LEU A 18 29.40 -15.19 18.37
CA LEU A 18 28.45 -15.89 17.50
C LEU A 18 28.52 -15.23 16.12
N LEU A 19 29.65 -15.50 15.46
CA LEU A 19 29.81 -15.39 14.02
C LEU A 19 29.24 -16.67 13.41
N GLY A 20 28.41 -16.52 12.39
CA GLY A 20 28.17 -17.57 11.40
C GLY A 20 27.04 -18.53 11.75
N MET A 21 25.86 -18.24 11.22
CA MET A 21 24.99 -19.18 10.48
C MET A 21 23.60 -18.55 10.33
N LEU A 22 23.45 -17.65 9.37
CA LEU A 22 22.17 -17.53 8.66
C LEU A 22 22.45 -17.96 7.23
N LEU A 23 22.53 -19.29 7.13
CA LEU A 23 22.52 -20.06 5.90
C LEU A 23 21.36 -19.58 5.04
N SER A 24 21.69 -19.29 3.78
CA SER A 24 20.79 -19.13 2.67
C SER A 24 19.82 -20.31 2.60
N ALA A 25 18.65 -20.17 3.23
CA ALA A 25 17.50 -20.98 2.88
C ALA A 25 16.99 -20.48 1.52
N CYS A 26 17.64 -20.91 0.44
CA CYS A 26 17.00 -20.95 -0.87
C CYS A 26 15.84 -21.93 -0.76
N HIS A 27 14.68 -21.44 -0.34
CA HIS A 27 13.43 -22.16 -0.45
C HIS A 27 13.17 -22.32 -1.95
N LYS A 28 13.25 -23.55 -2.46
CA LYS A 28 12.67 -23.87 -3.76
C LYS A 28 11.17 -23.63 -3.59
N GLU A 29 10.68 -22.53 -4.14
CA GLU A 29 9.25 -22.24 -4.19
C GLU A 29 8.56 -23.43 -4.86
N ASP A 30 7.69 -24.10 -4.12
CA ASP A 30 6.83 -25.14 -4.66
C ASP A 30 5.86 -24.45 -5.65
N PRO A 31 5.88 -24.79 -6.95
CA PRO A 31 5.00 -24.17 -7.94
C PRO A 31 3.51 -24.42 -7.68
N THR A 32 3.16 -25.31 -6.74
CA THR A 32 1.76 -25.55 -6.30
C THR A 32 1.34 -24.74 -5.07
N GLY A 33 2.25 -23.96 -4.46
CA GLY A 33 1.99 -23.18 -3.24
C GLY A 33 1.47 -21.76 -3.46
N TYR A 34 1.09 -21.38 -4.69
CA TYR A 34 0.62 -20.04 -5.02
C TYR A 34 -0.90 -19.95 -5.02
N ASP A 35 -1.43 -19.00 -4.25
CA ASP A 35 -2.87 -18.87 -4.03
C ASP A 35 -3.55 -17.83 -4.93
N MET A 36 -2.79 -17.06 -5.73
CA MET A 36 -3.34 -15.96 -6.53
C MET A 36 -2.90 -16.03 -8.01
N PRO A 37 -3.84 -16.27 -8.94
CA PRO A 37 -3.56 -16.15 -10.37
C PRO A 37 -3.14 -14.72 -10.75
N VAL A 38 -2.20 -14.58 -11.70
CA VAL A 38 -1.72 -13.27 -12.20
C VAL A 38 -2.88 -12.42 -12.72
N SER A 39 -3.80 -13.01 -13.48
CA SER A 39 -4.97 -12.30 -14.02
C SER A 39 -5.88 -11.76 -12.92
N THR A 40 -6.13 -12.56 -11.88
CA THR A 40 -6.92 -12.14 -10.71
C THR A 40 -6.23 -10.99 -9.97
N PHE A 41 -4.92 -11.08 -9.74
CA PHE A 41 -4.16 -9.98 -9.13
C PHE A 41 -4.27 -8.70 -9.97
N ALA A 42 -4.00 -8.78 -11.27
CA ALA A 42 -4.04 -7.64 -12.17
C ALA A 42 -5.42 -6.99 -12.20
N GLU A 43 -6.49 -7.79 -12.33
CA GLU A 43 -7.86 -7.30 -12.33
C GLU A 43 -8.21 -6.56 -11.02
N VAL A 44 -7.82 -7.12 -9.86
CA VAL A 44 -8.07 -6.48 -8.57
C VAL A 44 -7.25 -5.19 -8.42
N VAL A 45 -5.97 -5.19 -8.79
CA VAL A 45 -5.12 -3.99 -8.75
C VAL A 45 -5.69 -2.89 -9.64
N VAL A 46 -6.10 -3.23 -10.87
CA VAL A 46 -6.69 -2.28 -11.81
C VAL A 46 -7.96 -1.69 -11.22
N ARG A 47 -8.89 -2.51 -10.71
CA ARG A 47 -10.12 -2.01 -10.05
C ARG A 47 -9.82 -1.09 -8.86
N LYS A 48 -8.90 -1.48 -7.98
CA LYS A 48 -8.53 -0.66 -6.81
C LYS A 48 -7.92 0.67 -7.23
N ASN A 49 -7.14 0.73 -8.30
CA ASN A 49 -6.60 1.99 -8.80
C ASN A 49 -7.65 2.86 -9.51
N VAL A 50 -8.65 2.27 -10.16
CA VAL A 50 -9.83 3.02 -10.67
C VAL A 50 -10.59 3.67 -9.51
N TYR A 51 -10.75 2.95 -8.40
CA TYR A 51 -11.34 3.52 -7.19
C TYR A 51 -10.50 4.67 -6.62
N GLN A 52 -9.17 4.52 -6.58
CA GLN A 52 -8.26 5.60 -6.16
C GLN A 52 -8.36 6.85 -7.05
N ILE A 53 -8.52 6.69 -8.38
CA ILE A 53 -8.76 7.81 -9.29
C ILE A 53 -10.08 8.51 -8.96
N ALA A 54 -11.15 7.76 -8.66
CA ALA A 54 -12.43 8.35 -8.30
C ALA A 54 -12.36 9.09 -6.96
N LEU A 55 -11.68 8.55 -5.94
CA LEU A 55 -11.43 9.27 -4.69
C LEU A 55 -10.58 10.53 -4.90
N ALA A 56 -9.63 10.50 -5.84
CA ALA A 56 -8.87 11.69 -6.20
C ALA A 56 -9.76 12.77 -6.84
N GLN A 57 -10.73 12.39 -7.67
CA GLN A 57 -11.72 13.33 -8.20
C GLN A 57 -12.59 13.92 -7.09
N GLU A 58 -12.97 13.15 -6.08
CA GLU A 58 -13.71 13.66 -4.92
C GLU A 58 -12.87 14.68 -4.10
N MET A 59 -11.54 14.50 -4.04
CA MET A 59 -10.63 15.48 -3.42
C MET A 59 -10.59 16.80 -4.21
N GLU A 60 -10.62 16.75 -5.55
CA GLU A 60 -10.65 17.95 -6.41
C GLU A 60 -11.89 18.83 -6.16
N LEU A 61 -12.99 18.25 -5.65
CA LEU A 61 -14.20 19.00 -5.29
C LEU A 61 -14.01 19.87 -4.04
N LEU A 62 -12.99 19.61 -3.21
CA LEU A 62 -12.65 20.41 -2.03
C LEU A 62 -11.76 21.60 -2.41
N GLN A 63 -12.27 22.46 -3.29
CA GLN A 63 -11.55 23.55 -4.00
C GLN A 63 -10.88 24.61 -3.11
N HIS A 64 -11.07 24.57 -1.79
CA HIS A 64 -10.46 25.50 -0.84
C HIS A 64 -9.25 24.92 -0.10
N ASP A 65 -8.83 23.69 -0.42
CA ASP A 65 -7.68 23.02 0.18
C ASP A 65 -6.63 22.70 -0.89
N ASP A 66 -5.67 23.62 -1.09
CA ASP A 66 -4.58 23.50 -2.07
C ASP A 66 -3.73 22.22 -1.86
N ASN A 67 -3.63 21.76 -0.62
CA ASN A 67 -2.90 20.53 -0.30
C ASN A 67 -3.66 19.31 -0.83
N LEU A 68 -4.98 19.25 -0.61
CA LEU A 68 -5.82 18.18 -1.16
C LEU A 68 -5.85 18.21 -2.68
N PHE A 69 -5.90 19.39 -3.30
CA PHE A 69 -5.85 19.50 -4.75
C PHE A 69 -4.53 18.96 -5.33
N THR A 70 -3.40 19.33 -4.73
CA THR A 70 -2.08 18.83 -5.15
C THR A 70 -1.96 17.31 -4.93
N LEU A 71 -2.46 16.82 -3.80
CA LEU A 71 -2.50 15.39 -3.49
C LEU A 71 -3.37 14.64 -4.51
N ALA A 72 -4.53 15.17 -4.89
CA ALA A 72 -5.40 14.57 -5.89
C ALA A 72 -4.71 14.36 -7.23
N ALA A 73 -4.05 15.39 -7.76
CA ALA A 73 -3.31 15.30 -9.01
C ALA A 73 -2.17 14.26 -8.93
N LYS A 74 -1.43 14.22 -7.80
CA LYS A 74 -0.39 13.21 -7.55
C LYS A 74 -0.98 11.79 -7.58
N ARG A 75 -2.08 11.58 -6.85
CA ARG A 75 -2.73 10.27 -6.66
C ARG A 75 -3.35 9.73 -7.94
N LYS A 76 -4.00 10.59 -8.72
CA LYS A 76 -4.53 10.24 -10.04
C LYS A 76 -3.43 9.76 -10.98
N ARG A 77 -2.35 10.55 -11.12
CA ARG A 77 -1.21 10.19 -11.97
C ARG A 77 -0.57 8.86 -11.58
N GLN A 78 -0.37 8.64 -10.28
CA GLN A 78 0.19 7.38 -9.77
C GLN A 78 -0.72 6.19 -10.07
N SER A 79 -2.04 6.35 -9.89
CA SER A 79 -3.00 5.27 -10.13
C SER A 79 -3.09 4.91 -11.62
N GLU A 80 -3.08 5.92 -12.50
CA GLU A 80 -2.99 5.73 -13.96
C GLU A 80 -1.70 5.00 -14.36
N GLU A 81 -0.57 5.37 -13.74
CA GLU A 81 0.72 4.70 -13.95
C GLU A 81 0.70 3.24 -13.49
N PHE A 82 0.10 2.93 -12.33
CA PHE A 82 -0.09 1.56 -11.88
C PHE A 82 -0.90 0.73 -12.87
N ILE A 83 -2.03 1.26 -13.35
CA ILE A 83 -2.90 0.56 -14.30
C ILE A 83 -2.14 0.27 -15.59
N ARG A 84 -1.41 1.26 -16.12
CA ARG A 84 -0.59 1.08 -17.33
C ARG A 84 0.49 0.01 -17.13
N GLU A 85 1.24 0.08 -16.03
CA GLU A 85 2.32 -0.87 -15.76
C GLU A 85 1.81 -2.31 -15.64
N ILE A 86 0.75 -2.54 -14.85
CA ILE A 86 0.23 -3.90 -14.67
C ILE A 86 -0.47 -4.43 -15.93
N SER A 87 -1.12 -3.56 -16.70
CA SER A 87 -1.73 -3.93 -17.99
C SER A 87 -0.66 -4.38 -18.99
N ASN A 88 0.44 -3.63 -19.07
CA ASN A 88 1.59 -3.99 -19.91
C ASN A 88 2.25 -5.29 -19.47
N ALA A 89 2.42 -5.49 -18.16
CA ALA A 89 3.06 -6.68 -17.60
C ALA A 89 2.21 -7.95 -17.77
N THR A 90 0.88 -7.82 -17.87
CA THR A 90 -0.05 -8.96 -17.90
C THR A 90 -0.80 -9.14 -19.22
N SER A 91 -0.52 -8.29 -20.22
CA SER A 91 -1.26 -8.24 -21.48
C SER A 91 -2.77 -8.04 -21.29
N THR A 92 -3.17 -7.38 -20.19
CA THR A 92 -4.56 -6.99 -19.94
C THR A 92 -4.88 -5.73 -20.75
N PRO A 93 -6.06 -5.60 -21.39
CA PRO A 93 -6.39 -4.41 -22.17
C PRO A 93 -6.31 -3.12 -21.33
N GLU A 94 -5.53 -2.16 -21.81
CA GLU A 94 -5.15 -0.92 -21.11
C GLU A 94 -6.27 0.14 -21.06
N ASN A 95 -7.49 -0.11 -21.55
CA ASN A 95 -8.44 0.99 -21.77
C ASN A 95 -9.04 1.53 -20.46
N VAL A 96 -8.27 2.35 -19.73
CA VAL A 96 -8.58 2.98 -18.46
C VAL A 96 -9.85 3.82 -18.56
N ASN A 97 -10.09 4.44 -19.72
CA ASN A 97 -11.29 5.25 -19.98
C ASN A 97 -12.57 4.41 -20.06
N ASN A 98 -12.45 3.10 -20.30
CA ASN A 98 -13.57 2.16 -20.31
C ASN A 98 -13.70 1.39 -18.99
N LEU A 99 -12.78 1.60 -18.03
CA LEU A 99 -12.87 0.94 -16.73
C LEU A 99 -13.93 1.65 -15.90
N THR A 100 -14.97 0.90 -15.55
CA THR A 100 -16.01 1.37 -14.64
C THR A 100 -15.68 0.97 -13.21
N LEU A 101 -16.05 1.83 -12.25
CA LEU A 101 -16.03 1.47 -10.84
C LEU A 101 -16.84 0.20 -10.57
N HIS A 102 -16.38 -0.58 -9.59
CA HIS A 102 -17.17 -1.69 -9.05
C HIS A 102 -18.39 -1.14 -8.30
N GLU A 103 -19.50 -1.89 -8.26
CA GLU A 103 -20.76 -1.40 -7.66
C GLU A 103 -20.63 -1.05 -6.17
N GLU A 104 -19.80 -1.79 -5.43
CA GLU A 104 -19.50 -1.50 -4.03
C GLU A 104 -18.76 -0.15 -3.88
N ASP A 105 -17.77 0.10 -4.72
CA ASP A 105 -17.00 1.34 -4.72
C ASP A 105 -17.87 2.54 -5.15
N LYS A 106 -18.77 2.34 -6.14
CA LYS A 106 -19.78 3.34 -6.50
C LYS A 106 -20.68 3.67 -5.32
N SER A 107 -21.16 2.66 -4.60
CA SER A 107 -22.04 2.84 -3.46
C SER A 107 -21.35 3.63 -2.34
N ARG A 108 -20.09 3.30 -2.03
CA ARG A 108 -19.27 4.06 -1.07
C ARG A 108 -19.12 5.55 -1.46
N ILE A 109 -18.88 5.86 -2.73
CA ILE A 109 -18.81 7.25 -3.21
C ILE A 109 -20.17 7.94 -3.15
N MET A 110 -21.25 7.24 -3.48
CA MET A 110 -22.60 7.79 -3.38
C MET A 110 -22.95 8.14 -1.93
N GLU A 111 -22.66 7.25 -0.98
CA GLU A 111 -22.84 7.48 0.45
C GLU A 111 -22.00 8.67 0.93
N LEU A 112 -20.73 8.74 0.55
CA LEU A 112 -19.85 9.88 0.84
C LEU A 112 -20.50 11.21 0.43
N ARG A 113 -21.03 11.29 -0.79
CA ARG A 113 -21.66 12.51 -1.34
C ARG A 113 -22.95 12.93 -0.64
N THR A 114 -23.54 12.08 0.20
CA THR A 114 -24.68 12.46 1.05
C THR A 114 -24.28 13.25 2.29
N LEU A 115 -23.01 13.20 2.66
CA LEU A 115 -22.48 13.87 3.84
C LEU A 115 -22.27 15.38 3.57
N PRO A 116 -22.56 16.26 4.54
CA PRO A 116 -22.34 17.69 4.37
C PRO A 116 -20.95 18.12 4.87
N GLY A 117 -20.31 19.05 4.15
CA GLY A 117 -19.20 19.86 4.67
C GLY A 117 -18.06 19.07 5.31
N ALA A 118 -17.89 19.22 6.64
CA ALA A 118 -16.83 18.57 7.40
C ALA A 118 -16.96 17.04 7.40
N ASP A 119 -18.18 16.51 7.51
CA ASP A 119 -18.45 15.06 7.51
C ASP A 119 -18.07 14.44 6.16
N TYR A 120 -18.31 15.15 5.05
CA TYR A 120 -17.84 14.73 3.73
C TYR A 120 -16.31 14.63 3.68
N ARG A 121 -15.61 15.64 4.21
CA ARG A 121 -14.15 15.65 4.22
C ARG A 121 -13.60 14.50 5.06
N GLU A 122 -14.11 14.30 6.27
CA GLU A 122 -13.69 13.20 7.15
C GLU A 122 -14.00 11.82 6.55
N GLY A 123 -15.18 11.67 5.94
CA GLY A 123 -15.57 10.47 5.20
C GLY A 123 -14.62 10.18 4.04
N LEU A 124 -14.22 11.21 3.28
CA LEU A 124 -13.29 11.07 2.16
C LEU A 124 -11.90 10.63 2.62
N ILE A 125 -11.38 11.24 3.69
CA ILE A 125 -10.09 10.85 4.29
C ILE A 125 -10.15 9.39 4.76
N THR A 126 -11.25 8.98 5.38
CA THR A 126 -11.47 7.59 5.83
C THR A 126 -11.44 6.62 4.65
N LEU A 127 -12.19 6.91 3.57
CA LEU A 127 -12.20 6.07 2.37
C LEU A 127 -10.83 5.99 1.68
N LEU A 128 -10.06 7.08 1.66
CA LEU A 128 -8.69 7.09 1.14
C LEU A 128 -7.78 6.17 1.95
N MET A 129 -7.84 6.26 3.29
CA MET A 129 -7.05 5.39 4.18
C MET A 129 -7.41 3.92 4.00
N ASP A 130 -8.70 3.59 3.97
CA ASP A 130 -9.17 2.21 3.78
C ASP A 130 -8.71 1.67 2.42
N ALA A 131 -8.88 2.44 1.35
CA ALA A 131 -8.47 2.05 0.01
C ALA A 131 -6.94 1.84 -0.10
N ASP A 132 -6.14 2.68 0.57
CA ASP A 132 -4.68 2.51 0.63
C ASP A 132 -4.27 1.26 1.42
N GLN A 133 -4.90 1.01 2.57
CA GLN A 133 -4.64 -0.19 3.36
C GLN A 133 -5.00 -1.47 2.60
N GLU A 134 -6.14 -1.49 1.93
CA GLU A 134 -6.56 -2.61 1.07
C GLU A 134 -5.56 -2.85 -0.07
N LEU A 135 -5.08 -1.78 -0.72
CA LEU A 135 -4.10 -1.89 -1.80
C LEU A 135 -2.73 -2.36 -1.30
N ILE A 136 -2.28 -1.89 -0.13
CA ILE A 136 -1.07 -2.39 0.54
C ILE A 136 -1.22 -3.87 0.88
N ALA A 137 -2.33 -4.28 1.49
CA ALA A 137 -2.57 -5.67 1.87
C ALA A 137 -2.55 -6.60 0.65
N LEU A 138 -3.15 -6.15 -0.46
CA LEU A 138 -3.11 -6.86 -1.74
C LEU A 138 -1.67 -7.05 -2.25
N HIS A 139 -0.85 -6.00 -2.23
CA HIS A 139 0.54 -6.05 -2.69
C HIS A 139 1.44 -6.89 -1.76
N VAL A 140 1.25 -6.81 -0.45
CA VAL A 140 1.93 -7.67 0.52
C VAL A 140 1.62 -9.13 0.23
N LYS A 141 0.34 -9.48 0.08
CA LYS A 141 -0.07 -10.86 -0.25
C LYS A 141 0.55 -11.31 -1.58
N ALA A 142 0.44 -10.50 -2.62
CA ALA A 142 0.95 -10.82 -3.95
C ALA A 142 2.47 -11.04 -3.98
N SER A 143 3.24 -10.23 -3.25
CA SER A 143 4.69 -10.34 -3.16
C SER A 143 5.22 -11.50 -2.30
N SER A 144 4.35 -12.19 -1.55
CA SER A 144 4.76 -13.28 -0.68
C SER A 144 5.12 -14.54 -1.47
N SER A 145 5.82 -15.47 -0.83
CA SER A 145 6.19 -16.78 -1.42
C SER A 145 5.00 -17.68 -1.75
N THR A 146 3.78 -17.31 -1.31
CA THR A 146 2.51 -18.00 -1.61
C THR A 146 1.54 -17.10 -2.39
N GLY A 147 2.02 -15.94 -2.84
CA GLY A 147 1.22 -14.92 -3.52
C GLY A 147 0.97 -15.26 -4.98
N VAL A 148 1.50 -14.42 -5.87
CA VAL A 148 1.38 -14.61 -7.32
C VAL A 148 2.48 -15.54 -7.82
N ALA A 149 2.15 -16.49 -8.70
CA ALA A 149 3.13 -17.47 -9.20
C ALA A 149 4.25 -16.87 -10.07
N ASP A 150 3.94 -15.79 -10.79
CA ASP A 150 4.90 -15.09 -11.64
C ASP A 150 5.86 -14.23 -10.78
N GLU A 151 7.15 -14.56 -10.82
CA GLU A 151 8.20 -13.88 -10.04
C GLU A 151 8.35 -12.40 -10.43
N SER A 152 8.21 -12.05 -11.72
CA SER A 152 8.28 -10.67 -12.18
C SER A 152 7.14 -9.85 -11.57
N ILE A 153 5.94 -10.40 -11.53
CA ILE A 153 4.77 -9.76 -10.91
C ILE A 153 4.92 -9.67 -9.39
N ARG A 154 5.48 -10.69 -8.71
CA ARG A 154 5.78 -10.61 -7.27
C ARG A 154 6.75 -9.48 -6.96
N ASN A 155 7.84 -9.39 -7.73
CA ASN A 155 8.86 -8.37 -7.57
C ASN A 155 8.32 -6.97 -7.87
N TRP A 156 7.49 -6.85 -8.91
CA TRP A 156 6.76 -5.61 -9.20
C TRP A 156 5.88 -5.21 -8.01
N ALA A 157 5.08 -6.14 -7.49
CA ALA A 157 4.18 -5.88 -6.36
C ALA A 157 4.96 -5.44 -5.10
N ALA A 158 6.08 -6.11 -4.80
CA ALA A 158 6.98 -5.74 -3.71
C ALA A 158 7.56 -4.32 -3.90
N GLY A 159 7.99 -4.00 -5.13
CA GLY A 159 8.56 -2.71 -5.50
C GLY A 159 7.59 -1.53 -5.35
N LYS A 160 6.28 -1.78 -5.39
CA LYS A 160 5.25 -0.76 -5.18
C LYS A 160 4.95 -0.43 -3.71
N LEU A 161 5.30 -1.32 -2.77
CA LEU A 161 4.97 -1.15 -1.35
C LEU A 161 5.52 0.14 -0.72
N PRO A 162 6.75 0.62 -1.00
CA PRO A 162 7.23 1.87 -0.42
C PRO A 162 6.35 3.06 -0.80
N LEU A 163 5.98 3.18 -2.07
CA LEU A 163 5.13 4.25 -2.57
C LEU A 163 3.72 4.18 -1.98
N LEU A 164 3.14 2.98 -1.87
CA LEU A 164 1.81 2.80 -1.28
C LEU A 164 1.80 3.19 0.21
N LYS A 165 2.85 2.86 0.96
CA LYS A 165 3.00 3.26 2.36
C LYS A 165 3.21 4.76 2.52
N GLU A 166 3.98 5.38 1.63
CA GLU A 166 4.13 6.83 1.58
C GLU A 166 2.77 7.50 1.40
N ASN A 167 1.99 7.04 0.43
CA ASN A 167 0.66 7.58 0.15
C ASN A 167 -0.29 7.45 1.36
N LEU A 168 -0.33 6.28 2.02
CA LEU A 168 -1.11 6.10 3.25
C LEU A 168 -0.68 7.08 4.34
N ASN A 169 0.63 7.26 4.52
CA ASN A 169 1.17 8.20 5.49
C ASN A 169 0.80 9.66 5.15
N GLU A 170 0.81 10.05 3.87
CA GLU A 170 0.36 11.38 3.45
C GLU A 170 -1.11 11.63 3.84
N VAL A 171 -1.99 10.66 3.58
CA VAL A 171 -3.41 10.76 3.94
C VAL A 171 -3.59 10.85 5.46
N GLN A 172 -2.87 10.03 6.23
CA GLN A 172 -2.91 10.04 7.71
C GLN A 172 -2.45 11.35 8.35
N GLN A 173 -1.68 12.17 7.62
CA GLN A 173 -1.20 13.46 8.09
C GLN A 173 -2.16 14.62 7.79
N ILE A 174 -3.23 14.37 7.02
CA ILE A 174 -4.29 15.35 6.76
C ILE A 174 -5.06 15.57 8.06
N LYS A 175 -5.09 16.83 8.52
CA LYS A 175 -5.84 17.28 9.70
C LYS A 175 -7.17 17.88 9.30
#